data_AF-A0A6M1SXT3-F1
#
_entry.id   AF-A0A6M1SXT3-F1
#
_cell.length_a   1.000
_cell.length_b   1.000
_cell.length_c   1.000
_cell.angle_alpha   90.00
_cell.angle_beta   90.00
_cell.angle_gamma   90.00
#
_symmetry.space_group_name_H-M   'P 1'
#
loop_
_entity.id
_entity.type
_entity.pdbx_description
1 polymer ?
#
loop_
_entity_poly.entity_id
_entity_poly.type
_entity_poly.pdbx_seq_one_letter_code
_entity_poly.pdbx_strand_id
1 'polypeptide(L)'
;MRFSIPKLFTIALISLLFLPGCKDSNNNDENTSVLGLWQLNSNEGDISYVNITTTTVTSYDYMGDEYDEGPDCYEIDSQEILDVNGSKYTFSDPLNPNSTIEVDVTANGNQLTVVQPFGSVSVTLKFSKSNASINSFTPECEENQAKGNTVIF
;
A
#
# COMPACT_ATOMS: atom_id res chain seq x y z
N MET A 1 60.08 65.60 -6.42
CA MET A 1 59.73 66.38 -7.64
C MET A 1 59.07 65.44 -8.64
N ARG A 2 57.84 65.80 -9.07
CA ARG A 2 57.10 65.42 -10.31
C ARG A 2 57.05 63.92 -10.72
N PHE A 3 55.90 63.28 -10.49
CA PHE A 3 54.82 62.98 -11.46
C PHE A 3 55.09 61.77 -12.36
N SER A 4 54.27 60.71 -12.23
CA SER A 4 53.24 60.36 -13.23
C SER A 4 52.63 58.99 -12.91
N ILE A 5 51.30 58.95 -12.75
CA ILE A 5 50.46 57.75 -12.90
C ILE A 5 49.59 58.05 -14.13
N PRO A 6 49.34 57.10 -15.05
CA PRO A 6 48.00 56.52 -15.04
C PRO A 6 47.88 55.03 -15.47
N LYS A 7 47.00 54.36 -14.71
CA LYS A 7 45.86 53.49 -15.09
C LYS A 7 46.05 52.34 -16.09
N LEU A 8 45.69 51.14 -15.63
CA LEU A 8 44.74 50.22 -16.31
C LEU A 8 44.31 49.15 -15.28
N PHE A 9 43.13 49.29 -14.68
CA PHE A 9 41.92 48.51 -15.02
C PHE A 9 42.15 47.01 -15.19
N THR A 10 41.84 46.22 -14.16
CA THR A 10 41.05 44.99 -14.35
C THR A 10 40.30 44.64 -13.06
N ILE A 11 38.97 44.73 -13.15
CA ILE A 11 38.00 44.18 -12.22
C ILE A 11 37.91 42.68 -12.55
N ALA A 12 38.09 41.80 -11.57
CA ALA A 12 37.68 40.39 -11.65
C ALA A 12 37.09 40.03 -10.29
N LEU A 13 35.80 40.29 -10.12
CA LEU A 13 34.70 39.33 -10.29
C LEU A 13 34.67 38.33 -9.12
N ILE A 14 33.97 38.76 -8.08
CA ILE A 14 33.47 37.96 -6.97
C ILE A 14 32.51 36.92 -7.55
N SER A 15 32.95 35.66 -7.64
CA SER A 15 32.06 34.53 -7.87
C SER A 15 31.40 34.15 -6.54
N LEU A 16 30.20 34.69 -6.31
CA LEU A 16 29.26 34.20 -5.31
C LEU A 16 29.01 32.71 -5.56
N LEU A 17 29.44 31.86 -4.63
CA LEU A 17 28.97 30.49 -4.51
C LEU A 17 27.52 30.51 -4.02
N PHE A 18 26.58 30.72 -4.93
CA PHE A 18 25.20 30.30 -4.71
C PHE A 18 25.17 28.79 -4.86
N LEU A 19 25.22 28.09 -3.73
CA LEU A 19 24.77 26.71 -3.67
C LEU A 19 23.25 26.74 -3.91
N PRO A 20 22.71 26.12 -4.97
CA PRO A 20 21.30 25.82 -4.99
C PRO A 20 21.06 24.83 -3.85
N GLY A 21 20.38 25.29 -2.80
CA GLY A 21 19.75 24.40 -1.84
C GLY A 21 18.68 23.64 -2.61
N CYS A 22 18.98 22.39 -2.97
CA CYS A 22 17.96 21.41 -3.34
C CYS A 22 17.10 21.22 -2.09
N LYS A 23 16.03 22.01 -2.03
CA LYS A 23 14.88 21.72 -1.18
C LYS A 23 14.17 20.56 -1.87
N ASP A 24 14.64 19.34 -1.61
CA ASP A 24 13.89 18.13 -1.96
C ASP A 24 12.59 18.16 -1.15
N SER A 25 11.55 18.69 -1.76
CA SER A 25 10.17 18.54 -1.30
C SER A 25 9.57 17.38 -2.06
N ASN A 26 10.03 16.16 -1.76
CA ASN A 26 9.34 14.94 -2.18
C ASN A 26 8.48 14.43 -1.02
N ASN A 27 7.33 15.10 -0.82
CA ASN A 27 6.25 14.57 0.01
C ASN A 27 5.14 14.03 -0.90
N ASN A 28 5.43 12.97 -1.65
CA ASN A 28 4.40 12.21 -2.40
C ASN A 28 4.75 10.72 -2.63
N ASP A 29 5.83 10.19 -2.05
CA ASP A 29 6.26 8.78 -2.26
C ASP A 29 5.67 7.78 -1.25
N GLU A 30 4.84 8.21 -0.30
CA GLU A 30 4.33 7.28 0.73
C GLU A 30 3.34 6.24 0.17
N ASN A 31 2.59 6.56 -0.89
CA ASN A 31 1.49 5.69 -1.32
C ASN A 31 1.93 4.49 -2.19
N THR A 32 3.05 4.58 -2.93
CA THR A 32 3.54 3.45 -3.73
C THR A 32 4.14 2.33 -2.89
N SER A 33 4.49 2.61 -1.63
CA SER A 33 5.11 1.63 -0.73
C SER A 33 4.17 0.48 -0.33
N VAL A 34 2.86 0.72 -0.39
CA VAL A 34 1.81 -0.24 0.00
C VAL A 34 1.51 -1.25 -1.11
N LEU A 35 1.78 -0.91 -2.38
CA LEU A 35 1.41 -1.74 -3.53
C LEU A 35 2.14 -3.09 -3.56
N GLY A 36 1.43 -4.16 -3.91
CA GLY A 36 1.94 -5.51 -4.12
C GLY A 36 1.31 -6.55 -3.20
N LEU A 37 1.94 -7.71 -3.15
CA LEU A 37 1.45 -8.88 -2.42
C LEU A 37 2.05 -8.95 -1.01
N TRP A 38 1.18 -9.22 -0.04
CA TRP A 38 1.49 -9.31 1.38
C TRP A 38 0.88 -10.57 1.98
N GLN A 39 1.58 -11.25 2.87
CA GLN A 39 1.11 -12.44 3.57
C GLN A 39 0.78 -12.09 5.02
N LEU A 40 -0.36 -12.56 5.52
CA LEU A 40 -0.78 -12.36 6.90
C LEU A 40 0.23 -13.01 7.85
N ASN A 41 0.63 -12.27 8.90
CA ASN A 41 1.47 -12.81 9.96
C ASN A 41 0.57 -13.44 11.03
N SER A 42 0.04 -14.63 10.75
CA SER A 42 -0.73 -15.41 11.72
C SER A 42 0.17 -16.30 12.59
N ASN A 43 -0.18 -16.44 13.87
CA ASN A 43 0.44 -17.43 14.76
C ASN A 43 -0.37 -18.74 14.82
N GLU A 44 -1.51 -18.79 14.14
CA GLU A 44 -2.50 -19.86 14.25
C GLU A 44 -2.46 -20.82 13.06
N GLY A 45 -1.49 -20.67 12.16
CA GLY A 45 -1.31 -21.54 10.99
C GLY A 45 -2.04 -21.08 9.73
N ASP A 46 -2.88 -20.05 9.85
CA ASP A 46 -3.61 -19.41 8.75
C ASP A 46 -2.65 -18.86 7.67
N ILE A 47 -2.93 -19.23 6.41
CA ILE A 47 -2.23 -18.83 5.19
C ILE A 47 -3.14 -17.92 4.33
N SER A 48 -3.27 -16.67 4.78
CA SER A 48 -3.93 -15.62 4.00
C SER A 48 -2.95 -14.63 3.35
N TYR A 49 -3.33 -14.09 2.20
CA TYR A 49 -2.61 -13.04 1.46
C TYR A 49 -3.52 -11.88 1.08
N VAL A 50 -2.94 -10.70 0.90
CA VAL A 50 -3.59 -9.55 0.28
C VAL A 50 -2.73 -8.95 -0.81
N ASN A 51 -3.32 -8.70 -1.98
CA ASN A 51 -2.71 -7.98 -3.08
C ASN A 51 -3.33 -6.58 -3.18
N ILE A 52 -2.50 -5.54 -3.04
CA ILE A 52 -2.93 -4.15 -3.13
C ILE A 52 -2.43 -3.56 -4.44
N THR A 53 -3.37 -3.12 -5.28
CA THR A 53 -3.08 -2.37 -6.51
C THR A 53 -3.49 -0.91 -6.31
N THR A 54 -3.35 -0.10 -7.36
CA THR A 54 -3.80 1.31 -7.33
C THR A 54 -5.32 1.45 -7.26
N THR A 55 -6.08 0.42 -7.61
CA THR A 55 -7.54 0.48 -7.76
C THR A 55 -8.28 -0.60 -6.98
N THR A 56 -7.59 -1.64 -6.53
CA THR A 56 -8.23 -2.80 -5.89
C THR A 56 -7.39 -3.34 -4.74
N VAL A 57 -8.07 -3.94 -3.79
CA VAL A 57 -7.50 -4.86 -2.80
C VAL A 57 -8.13 -6.22 -3.04
N THR A 58 -7.32 -7.26 -3.18
CA THR A 58 -7.79 -8.65 -3.35
C THR A 58 -7.21 -9.51 -2.24
N SER A 59 -8.06 -10.17 -1.46
CA SER A 59 -7.66 -11.17 -0.47
C SER A 59 -7.67 -12.57 -1.08
N TYR A 60 -6.76 -13.40 -0.60
CA TYR A 60 -6.66 -14.81 -0.94
C TYR A 60 -6.50 -15.60 0.35
N ASP A 61 -7.47 -16.41 0.69
CA ASP A 61 -7.49 -17.20 1.92
C ASP A 61 -7.37 -18.69 1.57
N TYR A 62 -6.39 -19.40 2.14
CA TYR A 62 -6.16 -20.81 1.79
C TYR A 62 -6.89 -21.73 2.75
N MET A 63 -8.08 -22.16 2.34
CA MET A 63 -8.98 -22.96 3.19
C MET A 63 -8.43 -24.33 3.59
N GLY A 64 -7.36 -24.82 2.94
CA GLY A 64 -6.76 -26.13 3.22
C GLY A 64 -5.67 -26.12 4.29
N ASP A 65 -5.49 -25.02 5.03
CA ASP A 65 -4.50 -24.95 6.10
C ASP A 65 -4.99 -25.53 7.44
N GLU A 66 -4.13 -25.44 8.46
CA GLU A 66 -4.41 -25.96 9.81
C GLU A 66 -5.47 -25.14 10.56
N TYR A 67 -5.79 -23.94 10.09
CA TYR A 67 -6.74 -23.06 10.73
C TYR A 67 -8.17 -23.35 10.27
N ASP A 68 -8.37 -23.46 8.96
CA ASP A 68 -9.69 -23.63 8.37
C ASP A 68 -10.13 -25.09 8.25
N GLU A 69 -9.18 -26.03 8.12
CA GLU A 69 -9.44 -27.46 7.91
C GLU A 69 -10.44 -27.75 6.76
N GLY A 70 -10.48 -26.87 5.77
CA GLY A 70 -11.37 -26.88 4.62
C GLY A 70 -10.76 -27.58 3.37
N PRO A 71 -11.38 -27.37 2.20
CA PRO A 71 -10.87 -27.91 0.94
C PRO A 71 -9.55 -27.25 0.49
N ASP A 72 -8.73 -27.98 -0.26
CA ASP A 72 -7.47 -27.48 -0.88
C ASP A 72 -7.75 -26.46 -2.02
N CYS A 73 -8.20 -25.27 -1.65
CA CYS A 73 -8.52 -24.19 -2.56
C CYS A 73 -8.36 -22.81 -1.89
N TYR A 74 -8.43 -21.76 -2.71
CA TYR A 74 -8.41 -20.39 -2.25
C TYR A 74 -9.80 -19.77 -2.28
N GLU A 75 -10.19 -19.14 -1.16
CA GLU A 75 -11.25 -18.15 -1.16
C GLU A 75 -10.70 -16.80 -1.60
N ILE A 76 -11.35 -16.17 -2.59
CA ILE A 76 -10.86 -14.95 -3.22
C ILE A 76 -11.95 -13.90 -3.17
N ASP A 77 -11.67 -12.78 -2.50
CA ASP A 77 -12.55 -11.61 -2.48
C ASP A 77 -11.78 -10.38 -2.96
N SER A 78 -12.49 -9.45 -3.61
CA SER A 78 -11.88 -8.23 -4.13
C SER A 78 -12.78 -7.03 -3.93
N GLN A 79 -12.17 -5.94 -3.46
CA GLN A 79 -12.83 -4.66 -3.24
C GLN A 79 -12.15 -3.56 -4.04
N GLU A 80 -12.96 -2.65 -4.58
CA GLU A 80 -12.48 -1.44 -5.25
C GLU A 80 -12.07 -0.39 -4.23
N ILE A 81 -10.93 0.25 -4.47
CA ILE A 81 -10.47 1.40 -3.69
C ILE A 81 -11.15 2.65 -4.25
N LEU A 82 -12.03 3.26 -3.46
CA LEU A 82 -12.80 4.44 -3.87
C LEU A 82 -12.00 5.74 -3.76
N ASP A 83 -11.18 5.85 -2.71
CA ASP A 83 -10.34 7.03 -2.45
C ASP A 83 -9.11 6.64 -1.61
N VAL A 84 -8.03 7.41 -1.74
CA VAL A 84 -6.82 7.27 -0.92
C VAL A 84 -6.33 8.64 -0.46
N ASN A 85 -6.31 8.84 0.86
CA ASN A 85 -5.85 10.07 1.49
C ASN A 85 -4.78 9.78 2.55
N GLY A 86 -3.51 9.82 2.13
CA GLY A 86 -2.39 9.42 2.97
C GLY A 86 -2.43 7.91 3.27
N SER A 87 -2.49 7.53 4.55
CA SER A 87 -2.65 6.14 4.98
C SER A 87 -4.09 5.64 4.90
N LYS A 88 -5.07 6.51 4.65
CA LYS A 88 -6.48 6.14 4.69
C LYS A 88 -6.97 5.66 3.33
N TYR A 89 -7.47 4.44 3.28
CA TYR A 89 -8.08 3.81 2.12
C TYR A 89 -9.58 3.70 2.35
N THR A 90 -10.36 4.18 1.38
CA THR A 90 -11.83 4.17 1.46
C THR A 90 -12.39 3.09 0.55
N PHE A 91 -13.28 2.25 1.08
CA PHE A 91 -13.97 1.17 0.37
C PHE A 91 -15.48 1.32 0.53
N SER A 92 -16.25 0.70 -0.37
CA SER A 92 -17.68 0.49 -0.13
C SER A 92 -17.88 -0.43 1.07
N ASP A 93 -18.83 -0.12 1.93
CA ASP A 93 -19.20 -1.01 3.04
C ASP A 93 -19.99 -2.22 2.48
N PRO A 94 -19.48 -3.46 2.63
CA PRO A 94 -20.15 -4.63 2.07
C PRO A 94 -21.53 -4.87 2.69
N LEU A 95 -21.72 -4.48 3.95
CA LEU A 95 -22.99 -4.66 4.68
C LEU A 95 -24.01 -3.56 4.37
N ASN A 96 -23.56 -2.42 3.83
CA ASN A 96 -24.43 -1.30 3.49
C ASN A 96 -23.89 -0.56 2.25
N PRO A 97 -24.42 -0.84 1.06
CA PRO A 97 -23.86 -0.34 -0.20
C PRO A 97 -23.94 1.19 -0.37
N ASN A 98 -24.65 1.90 0.51
CA ASN A 98 -24.74 3.36 0.51
C ASN A 98 -23.77 4.01 1.53
N SER A 99 -22.95 3.22 2.22
CA SER A 99 -21.89 3.71 3.11
C SER A 99 -20.51 3.25 2.65
N THR A 100 -19.51 3.88 3.24
CA THR A 100 -18.10 3.57 3.02
C THR A 100 -17.44 3.24 4.35
N ILE A 101 -16.40 2.41 4.28
CA ILE A 101 -15.49 2.16 5.40
C ILE A 101 -14.14 2.80 5.10
N GLU A 102 -13.52 3.36 6.13
CA GLU A 102 -12.12 3.83 6.06
C GLU A 102 -11.24 2.84 6.80
N VAL A 103 -10.12 2.48 6.17
CA VAL A 103 -9.10 1.59 6.73
C VAL A 103 -7.76 2.33 6.71
N ASP A 104 -7.04 2.30 7.82
CA ASP A 104 -5.69 2.84 7.90
C ASP A 104 -4.67 1.79 7.47
N VAL A 105 -3.95 2.05 6.38
CA VAL A 105 -2.97 1.17 5.76
C VAL A 105 -1.61 1.84 5.76
N THR A 106 -0.63 1.22 6.40
CA THR A 106 0.73 1.75 6.49
C THR A 106 1.76 0.68 6.15
N ALA A 107 2.73 1.02 5.30
CA ALA A 107 3.83 0.13 4.95
C ALA A 107 5.17 0.72 5.42
N ASN A 108 6.03 -0.14 5.98
CA ASN A 108 7.38 0.20 6.36
C ASN A 108 8.33 -0.94 5.96
N GLY A 109 9.02 -0.76 4.83
CA GLY A 109 9.87 -1.78 4.24
C GLY A 109 9.06 -3.04 3.88
N ASN A 110 9.36 -4.16 4.54
CA ASN A 110 8.71 -5.45 4.29
C ASN A 110 7.52 -5.72 5.21
N GLN A 111 7.05 -4.74 5.97
CA GLN A 111 5.90 -4.90 6.86
C GLN A 111 4.76 -3.98 6.42
N LEU A 112 3.55 -4.52 6.41
CA LEU A 112 2.31 -3.78 6.21
C LEU A 112 1.47 -3.92 7.47
N THR A 113 0.91 -2.81 7.95
CA THR A 113 -0.04 -2.77 9.06
C THR A 113 -1.36 -2.19 8.54
N VAL A 114 -2.44 -2.91 8.78
CA VAL A 114 -3.81 -2.54 8.41
C VAL A 114 -4.62 -2.41 9.69
N VAL A 115 -5.25 -1.26 9.90
CA VAL A 115 -6.15 -1.02 11.04
C VAL A 115 -7.54 -0.75 10.50
N GLN A 116 -8.47 -1.66 10.79
CA GLN A 116 -9.85 -1.59 10.30
C GLN A 116 -10.85 -1.45 11.46
N PRO A 117 -11.92 -0.68 11.30
CA PRO A 117 -12.99 -0.61 12.28
C PRO A 117 -13.80 -1.92 12.30
N PHE A 118 -14.13 -2.39 13.49
CA PHE A 118 -15.04 -3.51 13.72
C PHE A 118 -16.02 -3.13 14.82
N GLY A 119 -17.16 -2.57 14.43
CA GLY A 119 -18.13 -1.98 15.37
C GLY A 119 -17.51 -0.79 16.13
N SER A 120 -17.45 -0.89 17.47
CA SER A 120 -16.88 0.15 18.33
C SER A 120 -15.39 -0.02 18.63
N VAL A 121 -14.76 -1.08 18.09
CA VAL A 121 -13.33 -1.36 18.25
C VAL A 121 -12.61 -1.29 16.91
N SER A 122 -11.28 -1.32 16.95
CA SER A 122 -10.46 -1.45 15.74
C SER A 122 -9.60 -2.71 15.85
N VAL A 123 -9.48 -3.43 14.74
CA VAL A 123 -8.64 -4.62 14.61
C VAL A 123 -7.37 -4.22 13.86
N THR A 124 -6.21 -4.64 14.36
CA THR A 124 -4.92 -4.43 13.69
C THR A 124 -4.43 -5.74 13.11
N LEU A 125 -4.24 -5.77 11.79
CA LEU A 125 -3.67 -6.88 11.05
C LEU A 125 -2.25 -6.50 10.62
N LYS A 126 -1.34 -7.48 10.64
CA LYS A 126 0.06 -7.29 10.24
C LYS A 126 0.41 -8.29 9.17
N PHE A 127 1.08 -7.81 8.14
CA PHE A 127 1.49 -8.62 7.01
C PHE A 127 2.98 -8.44 6.72
N SER A 128 3.56 -9.43 6.06
CA SER A 128 4.92 -9.40 5.53
C SER A 128 4.89 -9.37 4.00
N LYS A 129 5.84 -8.67 3.38
CA LYS A 129 5.95 -8.65 1.91
C LYS A 129 6.15 -10.07 1.39
N SER A 130 5.34 -10.49 0.44
CA SER A 130 5.41 -11.83 -0.15
C SER A 130 6.05 -11.78 -1.54
N ASN A 131 6.83 -12.82 -1.84
CA ASN A 131 7.37 -13.10 -3.18
C ASN A 131 6.57 -14.20 -3.90
N ALA A 132 5.46 -14.66 -3.32
CA ALA A 132 4.58 -15.61 -3.99
C ALA A 132 4.04 -15.03 -5.30
N SER A 133 3.66 -15.91 -6.22
CA SER A 133 3.02 -15.51 -7.47
C SER A 133 1.52 -15.65 -7.32
N ILE A 134 0.74 -14.63 -7.68
CA ILE A 134 -0.73 -14.73 -7.66
C ILE A 134 -1.23 -15.90 -8.53
N ASN A 135 -0.49 -16.25 -9.57
CA ASN A 135 -0.81 -17.39 -10.44
C ASN A 135 -0.68 -18.76 -9.74
N SER A 136 -0.07 -18.84 -8.55
CA SER A 136 -0.06 -20.06 -7.75
C SER A 136 -1.29 -20.21 -6.85
N PHE A 137 -2.17 -19.20 -6.78
CA PHE A 137 -3.37 -19.24 -5.94
C PHE A 137 -4.51 -19.93 -6.70
N THR A 138 -4.36 -21.24 -6.89
CA THR A 138 -5.30 -22.11 -7.60
C THR A 138 -5.36 -23.49 -6.94
N PRO A 139 -6.50 -24.20 -6.93
CA PRO A 139 -7.78 -23.78 -7.49
C PRO A 139 -8.51 -22.76 -6.61
N GLU A 140 -9.45 -22.03 -7.19
CA GLU A 140 -10.41 -21.21 -6.45
C GLU A 140 -11.56 -22.10 -5.93
N CYS A 141 -12.01 -21.87 -4.70
CA CYS A 141 -13.07 -22.66 -4.09
C CYS A 141 -14.39 -22.58 -4.90
N GLU A 142 -15.11 -23.71 -5.01
CA GLU A 142 -16.33 -23.82 -5.83
C GLU A 142 -17.42 -22.81 -5.45
N GLU A 143 -17.50 -22.43 -4.17
CA GLU A 143 -18.46 -21.44 -3.68
C GLU A 143 -18.26 -20.05 -4.30
N ASN A 144 -17.03 -19.70 -4.67
CA ASN A 144 -16.75 -18.43 -5.37
C ASN A 144 -17.08 -18.53 -6.87
N GLN A 145 -16.95 -19.71 -7.46
CA GLN A 145 -17.33 -19.95 -8.86
C GLN A 145 -18.85 -19.85 -9.06
N ALA A 146 -19.65 -20.23 -8.05
CA ALA A 146 -21.11 -20.09 -8.06
C ALA A 146 -21.59 -18.63 -7.84
N LYS A 147 -20.76 -17.77 -7.25
CA LYS A 147 -21.02 -16.33 -7.06
C LYS A 147 -20.67 -15.48 -8.28
N GLY A 148 -20.36 -16.07 -9.44
CA GLY A 148 -20.25 -15.35 -10.71
C GLY A 148 -21.49 -14.46 -10.95
N ASN A 149 -21.33 -13.16 -10.71
CA ASN A 149 -22.34 -12.08 -10.73
C ASN A 149 -23.24 -11.87 -9.49
N THR A 150 -23.00 -12.51 -8.36
CA THR A 150 -23.67 -12.11 -7.11
C THR A 150 -22.62 -11.86 -6.04
N VAL A 151 -22.30 -10.57 -5.85
CA VAL A 151 -21.72 -10.07 -4.61
C VAL A 151 -22.69 -10.49 -3.50
N ILE A 152 -22.32 -11.49 -2.71
CA ILE A 152 -23.07 -11.85 -1.50
C ILE A 152 -22.40 -11.06 -0.38
N PHE A 153 -23.16 -10.06 0.07
CA PHE A 153 -22.87 -8.95 0.99
C PHE A 153 -22.23 -9.35 2.32
#